data_AF-A0A9E6UNE5-F1
#
_entry.id   AF-A0A9E6UNE5-F1
#
_cell.length_a   1.000
_cell.length_b   1.000
_cell.length_c   1.000
_cell.angle_alpha   90.00
_cell.angle_beta   90.00
_cell.angle_gamma   90.00
#
_symmetry.space_group_name_H-M   'P 1'
#
loop_
_entity.id
_entity.type
_entity.pdbx_description
1 polymer ?
#
loop_
_entity_poly.entity_id
_entity_poly.type
_entity_poly.pdbx_seq_one_letter_code
_entity_poly.pdbx_strand_id
1 'polypeptide(L)'
;MKAYLAGPDVFRADAAEIAARRKELCATYGVEALHPFDQALDGLAAHDLAGAIFRANIAMMREADVVIAELSPFRSPSADPGTAFELGFAFAAGTPVYGFSAAAEPLFERTVGGVSRDNLEVLPDGRLLHADGLVVEDFGLADNLMLIEAITASGGRFFTSAGGPWAAPGGLDPFEACLAAASKRLAFAAAAEPPTHKKTAGTTHG
;
A
#
# COMPACT_ATOMS: atom_id res chain seq x y z
N MET A 1 6.82 14.08 7.50
CA MET A 1 6.48 12.66 7.23
C MET A 1 6.24 12.53 5.74
N LYS A 2 6.95 11.62 5.09
CA LYS A 2 6.83 11.31 3.66
C LYS A 2 6.09 10.00 3.47
N ALA A 3 5.06 9.99 2.63
CA ALA A 3 4.33 8.79 2.25
C ALA A 3 4.53 8.51 0.76
N TYR A 4 5.05 7.33 0.42
CA TYR A 4 5.05 6.88 -0.97
C TYR A 4 3.69 6.28 -1.32
N LEU A 5 3.08 6.79 -2.40
CA LEU A 5 1.76 6.36 -2.85
C LEU A 5 1.92 5.33 -3.97
N ALA A 6 1.72 4.06 -3.63
CA ALA A 6 1.79 2.92 -4.54
C ALA A 6 0.38 2.57 -5.02
N GLY A 7 0.20 2.29 -6.31
CA GLY A 7 -1.12 1.97 -6.85
C GLY A 7 -1.25 2.09 -8.36
N PRO A 8 -2.31 1.50 -8.94
CA PRO A 8 -2.57 1.51 -10.38
C PRO A 8 -3.12 2.83 -10.91
N ASP A 9 -3.26 3.88 -10.08
CA ASP A 9 -3.81 5.17 -10.48
C ASP A 9 -3.05 5.79 -11.66
N VAL A 10 -1.76 5.51 -11.78
CA VAL A 10 -0.92 5.96 -12.90
C VAL A 10 -1.43 5.50 -14.26
N PHE A 11 -2.23 4.43 -14.31
CA PHE A 11 -2.79 3.87 -15.54
C PHE A 11 -4.16 4.44 -15.91
N ARG A 12 -4.72 5.33 -15.07
CA ARG A 12 -6.03 5.91 -15.31
C ARG A 12 -5.97 7.06 -16.32
N ALA A 13 -7.08 7.32 -17.00
CA ALA A 13 -7.18 8.46 -17.91
C ALA A 13 -7.09 9.80 -17.17
N ASP A 14 -7.60 9.84 -15.92
CA ASP A 14 -7.62 10.99 -15.01
C ASP A 14 -6.48 10.95 -13.97
N ALA A 15 -5.37 10.27 -14.28
CA ALA A 15 -4.32 9.97 -13.32
C ALA A 15 -3.70 11.22 -12.66
N ALA A 16 -3.51 12.31 -13.41
CA ALA A 16 -2.98 13.57 -12.87
C ALA A 16 -3.95 14.22 -11.86
N GLU A 17 -5.26 14.16 -12.11
CA GLU A 17 -6.28 14.70 -11.21
C GLU A 17 -6.36 13.89 -9.92
N ILE A 18 -6.30 12.56 -10.01
CA ILE A 18 -6.28 11.70 -8.82
C ILE A 18 -5.03 11.94 -7.99
N ALA A 19 -3.85 12.01 -8.63
CA ALA A 19 -2.60 12.30 -7.94
C ALA A 19 -2.65 13.65 -7.22
N ALA A 20 -3.21 14.69 -7.84
CA ALA A 20 -3.39 16.00 -7.23
C ALA A 20 -4.30 15.93 -5.99
N ARG A 21 -5.48 15.30 -6.11
CA ARG A 21 -6.42 15.12 -4.99
C ARG A 21 -5.81 14.34 -3.82
N ARG A 22 -5.08 13.26 -4.10
CA ARG A 22 -4.40 12.48 -3.06
C ARG A 22 -3.32 13.29 -2.35
N LYS A 23 -2.53 14.08 -3.09
CA LYS A 23 -1.51 14.98 -2.53
C LYS A 23 -2.13 16.07 -1.66
N GLU A 24 -3.20 16.70 -2.12
CA GLU A 24 -3.95 17.69 -1.34
C GLU A 24 -4.46 17.08 -0.03
N LEU A 25 -5.03 15.88 -0.08
CA LEU A 25 -5.48 15.17 1.12
C LEU A 25 -4.31 14.81 2.04
N CYS A 26 -3.19 14.32 1.52
CA CYS A 26 -1.98 14.10 2.33
C CYS A 26 -1.53 15.38 3.05
N ALA A 27 -1.56 16.52 2.36
CA ALA A 27 -1.16 17.80 2.93
C ALA A 27 -2.06 18.23 4.11
N THR A 28 -3.36 17.93 4.10
CA THR A 28 -4.25 18.23 5.24
C THR A 28 -3.89 17.46 6.51
N TYR A 29 -3.21 16.31 6.37
CA TYR A 29 -2.68 15.51 7.46
C TYR A 29 -1.21 15.84 7.79
N GLY A 30 -0.62 16.86 7.16
CA GLY A 30 0.80 17.22 7.33
C GLY A 30 1.76 16.18 6.72
N VAL A 31 1.29 15.42 5.73
CA VAL A 31 2.04 14.36 5.06
C VAL A 31 2.46 14.83 3.67
N GLU A 32 3.75 14.70 3.36
CA GLU A 32 4.30 14.91 2.03
C GLU A 32 4.10 13.63 1.21
N ALA A 33 3.33 13.69 0.14
CA ALA A 33 3.10 12.56 -0.75
C ALA A 33 4.18 12.49 -1.83
N LEU A 34 4.90 11.37 -1.89
CA LEU A 34 5.84 11.02 -2.96
C LEU A 34 5.07 10.19 -4.00
N HIS A 35 4.86 10.74 -5.19
CA HIS A 35 4.08 10.06 -6.24
C HIS A 35 4.99 9.66 -7.41
N PRO A 36 4.79 8.48 -8.04
CA PRO A 36 5.48 8.09 -9.27
C PRO A 36 5.46 9.12 -10.42
N PHE A 37 4.53 10.10 -10.39
CA PHE A 37 4.41 11.16 -11.39
C PHE A 37 5.30 12.37 -11.14
N ASP A 38 5.97 12.47 -9.99
CA ASP A 38 6.84 13.61 -9.67
C ASP A 38 8.12 13.65 -10.52
N GLN A 39 8.27 12.69 -11.43
CA GLN A 39 9.44 12.52 -12.26
C GLN A 39 9.30 13.31 -13.58
N ALA A 40 10.21 14.26 -13.80
CA ALA A 40 10.39 14.89 -15.11
C ALA A 40 11.36 14.05 -15.96
N LEU A 41 10.85 13.05 -16.69
CA LEU A 41 11.65 12.11 -17.49
C LEU A 41 11.39 12.26 -19.00
N ASP A 42 11.45 13.51 -19.48
CA ASP A 42 11.21 13.81 -20.89
C ASP A 42 12.38 13.40 -21.79
N GLY A 43 12.07 12.97 -23.02
CA GLY A 43 13.06 12.78 -24.09
C GLY A 43 13.86 11.47 -24.07
N LEU A 44 13.52 10.52 -23.20
CA LEU A 44 14.17 9.20 -23.14
C LEU A 44 13.52 8.19 -24.11
N ALA A 45 14.34 7.31 -24.68
CA ALA A 45 13.85 6.14 -25.39
C ALA A 45 13.12 5.18 -24.41
N ALA A 46 12.14 4.41 -24.89
CA ALA A 46 11.24 3.63 -24.04
C ALA A 46 11.95 2.70 -23.03
N HIS A 47 13.02 2.02 -23.44
CA HIS A 47 13.79 1.15 -22.55
C HIS A 47 14.50 1.95 -21.44
N ASP A 48 15.12 3.07 -21.80
CA ASP A 48 15.84 3.93 -20.85
C ASP A 48 14.88 4.65 -19.90
N LEU A 49 13.69 4.98 -20.38
CA LEU A 49 12.58 5.52 -19.60
C LEU A 49 12.11 4.53 -18.53
N ALA A 50 11.87 3.25 -18.88
CA ALA A 50 11.43 2.24 -17.92
C ALA A 50 12.45 2.06 -16.78
N GLY A 51 13.74 1.97 -17.11
CA GLY A 51 14.81 1.88 -16.12
C GLY A 51 14.93 3.14 -15.25
N ALA A 52 14.69 4.33 -15.83
CA ALA A 52 14.69 5.58 -15.08
C ALA A 52 13.51 5.67 -14.09
N ILE A 53 12.30 5.32 -14.53
CA ILE A 53 11.10 5.27 -13.69
C ILE A 53 11.31 4.33 -12.52
N PHE A 54 11.79 3.10 -12.79
CA PHE A 54 12.07 2.12 -11.75
C PHE A 54 13.04 2.65 -10.69
N ARG A 55 14.17 3.23 -11.11
CA ARG A 55 15.17 3.77 -10.16
C ARG A 55 14.60 4.92 -9.33
N ALA A 56 13.79 5.78 -9.94
CA ALA A 56 13.20 6.91 -9.25
C ALA A 56 12.10 6.46 -8.25
N ASN A 57 11.27 5.46 -8.58
CA ASN A 57 10.34 4.85 -7.62
C ASN A 57 11.08 4.21 -6.43
N ILE A 58 12.17 3.49 -6.69
CA ILE A 58 13.01 2.91 -5.62
C ILE A 58 13.60 4.01 -4.72
N ALA A 59 14.06 5.13 -5.29
CA ALA A 59 14.57 6.25 -4.52
C ALA A 59 13.48 6.87 -3.62
N MET A 60 12.30 7.13 -4.17
CA MET A 60 11.16 7.64 -3.39
C MET A 60 10.75 6.70 -2.26
N MET A 61 10.66 5.38 -2.52
CA MET A 61 10.34 4.40 -1.48
C MET A 61 11.39 4.36 -0.36
N ARG A 62 12.68 4.55 -0.68
CA ARG A 62 13.75 4.63 0.33
C ARG A 62 13.70 5.90 1.17
N GLU A 63 13.17 6.99 0.62
CA GLU A 63 12.97 8.25 1.34
C GLU A 63 11.67 8.30 2.14
N ALA A 64 10.73 7.38 1.88
CA ALA A 64 9.43 7.37 2.51
C ALA A 64 9.50 6.86 3.95
N ASP A 65 8.77 7.53 4.84
CA ASP A 65 8.55 7.06 6.21
C ASP A 65 7.48 5.95 6.26
N VAL A 66 6.63 5.89 5.24
CA VAL A 66 5.52 4.94 5.10
C VAL A 66 5.17 4.72 3.62
N VAL A 67 4.67 3.53 3.28
CA VAL A 67 4.01 3.27 2.00
C VAL A 67 2.50 3.14 2.20
N ILE A 68 1.73 3.78 1.34
CA ILE A 68 0.28 3.57 1.24
C ILE A 68 0.01 2.89 -0.11
N ALA A 69 -0.41 1.63 -0.08
CA ALA A 69 -0.55 0.77 -1.24
C ALA A 69 -2.02 0.51 -1.60
N GLU A 70 -2.41 0.84 -2.82
CA GLU A 70 -3.72 0.52 -3.36
C GLU A 70 -3.75 -0.90 -3.96
N LEU A 71 -4.49 -1.79 -3.30
CA LEU A 71 -4.72 -3.19 -3.69
C LEU A 71 -6.12 -3.39 -4.30
N SER A 72 -6.67 -2.35 -4.93
CA SER A 72 -7.86 -2.49 -5.78
C SER A 72 -7.58 -3.49 -6.90
N PRO A 73 -8.53 -4.39 -7.26
CA PRO A 73 -8.32 -5.35 -8.33
C PRO A 73 -7.94 -4.64 -9.64
N PHE A 74 -6.83 -5.05 -10.24
CA PHE A 74 -6.28 -4.40 -11.44
C PHE A 74 -6.05 -5.44 -12.54
N ARG A 75 -6.96 -5.45 -13.53
CA ARG A 75 -6.95 -6.39 -14.68
C ARG A 75 -6.93 -7.88 -14.27
N SER A 76 -7.20 -8.17 -13.01
CA SER A 76 -7.30 -9.50 -12.40
C SER A 76 -8.10 -9.39 -11.08
N PRO A 77 -8.42 -10.52 -10.42
CA PRO A 77 -8.99 -10.52 -9.08
C PRO A 77 -8.08 -9.93 -8.00
N SER A 78 -6.78 -9.74 -8.28
CA SER A 78 -5.77 -9.29 -7.31
C SER A 78 -5.22 -7.90 -7.68
N ALA A 79 -4.41 -7.35 -6.79
CA ALA A 79 -3.73 -6.07 -6.93
C ALA A 79 -2.82 -5.99 -8.19
N ASP A 80 -2.45 -4.75 -8.54
CA ASP A 80 -1.43 -4.50 -9.55
C ASP A 80 -0.08 -5.15 -9.18
N PRO A 81 0.57 -5.90 -10.10
CA PRO A 81 1.89 -6.48 -9.85
C PRO A 81 2.98 -5.46 -9.51
N GLY A 82 2.90 -4.23 -10.04
CA GLY A 82 3.82 -3.15 -9.69
C GLY A 82 3.68 -2.74 -8.22
N THR A 83 2.45 -2.46 -7.78
CA THR A 83 2.15 -2.20 -6.36
C THR A 83 2.56 -3.36 -5.46
N ALA A 84 2.35 -4.61 -5.87
CA ALA A 84 2.77 -5.79 -5.10
C ALA A 84 4.30 -5.84 -4.91
N PHE A 85 5.07 -5.50 -5.95
CA PHE A 85 6.53 -5.37 -5.86
C PHE A 85 6.94 -4.24 -4.90
N GLU A 86 6.31 -3.06 -5.01
CA GLU A 86 6.59 -1.89 -4.17
C GLU A 86 6.30 -2.16 -2.69
N LEU A 87 5.18 -2.84 -2.40
CA LEU A 87 4.82 -3.31 -1.06
C LEU A 87 5.86 -4.29 -0.50
N GLY A 88 6.27 -5.29 -1.29
CA GLY A 88 7.28 -6.26 -0.89
C GLY A 88 8.64 -5.60 -0.63
N PHE A 89 9.03 -4.64 -1.46
CA PHE A 89 10.25 -3.84 -1.27
C PHE A 89 10.20 -3.05 0.05
N ALA A 90 9.10 -2.34 0.30
CA ALA A 90 8.92 -1.54 1.52
C ALA A 90 8.97 -2.40 2.78
N PHE A 91 8.27 -3.55 2.77
CA PHE A 91 8.31 -4.52 3.87
C PHE A 91 9.76 -4.99 4.15
N ALA A 92 10.48 -5.41 3.11
CA ALA A 92 11.87 -5.86 3.25
C ALA A 92 12.82 -4.76 3.73
N ALA A 93 12.54 -3.50 3.40
CA ALA A 93 13.29 -2.33 3.85
C ALA A 93 12.95 -1.90 5.30
N GLY A 94 11.95 -2.52 5.93
CA GLY A 94 11.47 -2.15 7.27
C GLY A 94 10.57 -0.89 7.28
N THR A 95 10.13 -0.43 6.11
CA THR A 95 9.19 0.69 5.98
C THR A 95 7.77 0.18 6.26
N PRO A 96 7.02 0.78 7.21
CA PRO A 96 5.63 0.43 7.44
C PRO A 96 4.77 0.57 6.18
N VAL A 97 3.88 -0.39 5.95
CA VAL A 97 2.97 -0.38 4.80
C VAL A 97 1.53 -0.39 5.26
N TYR A 98 0.75 0.57 4.79
CA TYR A 98 -0.70 0.59 4.92
C TYR A 98 -1.30 0.25 3.56
N GLY A 99 -2.42 -0.46 3.55
CA GLY A 99 -3.06 -0.86 2.30
C GLY A 99 -4.54 -0.53 2.28
N PHE A 100 -5.08 -0.35 1.10
CA PHE A 100 -6.52 -0.26 0.93
C PHE A 100 -6.99 -0.86 -0.38
N SER A 101 -8.27 -1.15 -0.48
CA SER A 101 -8.90 -1.59 -1.73
C SER A 101 -10.30 -1.01 -1.87
N ALA A 102 -10.69 -0.69 -3.09
CA ALA A 102 -12.08 -0.35 -3.39
C ALA A 102 -13.00 -1.58 -3.30
N ALA A 103 -12.46 -2.80 -3.46
CA ALA A 103 -13.21 -4.04 -3.32
C ALA A 103 -13.32 -4.45 -1.85
N ALA A 104 -14.51 -4.90 -1.45
CA ALA A 104 -14.80 -5.34 -0.08
C ALA A 104 -14.78 -6.87 0.05
N GLU A 105 -14.91 -7.55 -1.07
CA GLU A 105 -14.98 -9.00 -1.19
C GLU A 105 -13.61 -9.64 -0.94
N PRO A 106 -13.54 -10.75 -0.19
CA PRO A 106 -12.31 -11.53 -0.07
C PRO A 106 -11.78 -12.00 -1.43
N LEU A 107 -10.47 -12.26 -1.51
CA LEU A 107 -9.81 -12.73 -2.73
C LEU A 107 -10.48 -13.97 -3.30
N PHE A 108 -10.89 -14.91 -2.44
CA PHE A 108 -11.57 -16.14 -2.83
C PHE A 108 -12.79 -15.84 -3.72
N GLU A 109 -13.72 -15.01 -3.23
CA GLU A 109 -14.95 -14.65 -3.94
C GLU A 109 -14.67 -13.96 -5.27
N ARG A 110 -13.65 -13.10 -5.31
CA ARG A 110 -13.20 -12.43 -6.54
C ARG A 110 -12.61 -13.42 -7.55
N THR A 111 -11.90 -14.44 -7.06
CA THR A 111 -11.17 -15.41 -7.90
C THR A 111 -12.11 -16.42 -8.53
N VAL A 112 -13.10 -16.92 -7.77
CA VAL A 112 -14.07 -17.92 -8.26
C VAL A 112 -15.14 -17.30 -9.16
N GLY A 113 -15.19 -15.97 -9.29
CA GLY A 113 -16.02 -15.29 -10.29
C GLY A 113 -17.52 -15.59 -10.18
N GLY A 114 -18.02 -15.82 -8.96
CA GLY A 114 -19.42 -16.17 -8.71
C GLY A 114 -19.76 -17.67 -8.83
N VAL A 115 -18.78 -18.54 -9.04
CA VAL A 115 -18.96 -19.98 -8.92
C VAL A 115 -19.16 -20.34 -7.44
N SER A 116 -20.28 -21.02 -7.13
CA SER A 116 -20.54 -21.52 -5.78
C SER A 116 -19.41 -22.44 -5.32
N ARG A 117 -19.00 -22.32 -4.05
CA ARG A 117 -17.99 -23.19 -3.43
C ARG A 117 -18.31 -24.68 -3.60
N ASP A 118 -19.59 -25.05 -3.53
CA ASP A 118 -20.05 -26.44 -3.67
C ASP A 118 -19.80 -27.01 -5.08
N ASN A 119 -19.54 -26.15 -6.07
CA ASN A 119 -19.25 -26.53 -7.44
C ASN A 119 -17.74 -26.58 -7.74
N LEU A 120 -16.88 -26.29 -6.77
CA LEU A 120 -15.43 -26.40 -6.92
C LEU A 120 -14.97 -27.81 -6.58
N GLU A 121 -13.94 -28.28 -7.28
CA GLU A 121 -13.30 -29.55 -6.93
C GLU A 121 -12.54 -29.40 -5.62
N VAL A 122 -12.74 -30.34 -4.70
CA VAL A 122 -12.02 -30.40 -3.43
C VAL A 122 -10.90 -31.43 -3.56
N LEU A 123 -9.66 -30.97 -3.45
CA LEU A 123 -8.48 -31.85 -3.45
C LEU A 123 -8.44 -32.72 -2.18
N PRO A 124 -7.66 -33.82 -2.15
CA PRO A 124 -7.57 -34.70 -0.98
C PRO A 124 -7.11 -34.02 0.32
N ASP A 125 -6.43 -32.88 0.21
CA ASP A 125 -5.96 -32.07 1.34
C ASP A 125 -6.94 -30.94 1.75
N GLY A 126 -8.13 -30.90 1.13
CA GLY A 126 -9.19 -29.94 1.43
C GLY A 126 -9.10 -28.61 0.68
N ARG A 127 -8.08 -28.40 -0.15
CA ARG A 127 -7.95 -27.19 -0.96
C ARG A 127 -8.95 -27.19 -2.12
N LEU A 128 -9.41 -26.00 -2.48
CA LEU A 128 -10.39 -25.81 -3.56
C LEU A 128 -9.66 -25.53 -4.88
N LEU A 129 -9.95 -26.35 -5.89
CA LEU A 129 -9.43 -26.22 -7.24
C LEU A 129 -10.46 -25.47 -8.10
N HIS A 130 -10.00 -24.42 -8.78
CA HIS A 130 -10.79 -23.66 -9.74
C HIS A 130 -10.77 -24.32 -11.12
N ALA A 131 -11.67 -23.89 -12.01
CA ALA A 131 -11.82 -24.45 -13.35
C ALA A 131 -10.59 -24.28 -14.26
N ASP A 132 -9.66 -23.39 -13.89
CA ASP A 132 -8.36 -23.20 -14.54
C ASP A 132 -7.29 -24.21 -14.09
N GLY A 133 -7.62 -25.11 -13.16
CA GLY A 133 -6.70 -26.11 -12.62
C GLY A 133 -5.74 -25.57 -11.55
N LEU A 134 -6.00 -24.38 -11.01
CA LEU A 134 -5.23 -23.78 -9.93
C LEU A 134 -6.00 -23.82 -8.61
N VAL A 135 -5.26 -23.96 -7.51
CA VAL A 135 -5.85 -23.86 -6.18
C VAL A 135 -6.16 -22.40 -5.87
N VAL A 136 -7.35 -22.15 -5.33
CA VAL A 136 -7.77 -20.82 -4.87
C VAL A 136 -7.37 -20.63 -3.42
N GLU A 137 -6.78 -19.48 -3.14
CA GLU A 137 -6.48 -19.05 -1.79
C GLU A 137 -7.76 -18.69 -1.03
N ASP A 138 -7.92 -19.24 0.17
CA ASP A 138 -9.14 -19.12 0.96
C ASP A 138 -8.85 -18.90 2.45
N PHE A 139 -8.12 -17.83 2.74
CA PHE A 139 -7.87 -17.39 4.12
C PHE A 139 -8.87 -16.34 4.60
N GLY A 140 -9.89 -16.04 3.79
CA GLY A 140 -10.78 -14.92 4.03
C GLY A 140 -10.03 -13.59 4.12
N LEU A 141 -8.98 -13.41 3.31
CA LEU A 141 -8.21 -12.17 3.20
C LEU A 141 -8.66 -11.37 1.98
N ALA A 142 -8.44 -10.05 2.04
CA ALA A 142 -8.83 -9.16 0.95
C ALA A 142 -8.04 -9.45 -0.33
N ASP A 143 -6.74 -9.69 -0.25
CA ASP A 143 -5.85 -10.05 -1.36
C ASP A 143 -4.90 -11.18 -0.94
N ASN A 144 -3.95 -11.55 -1.78
CA ASN A 144 -3.02 -12.66 -1.53
C ASN A 144 -2.34 -12.50 -0.17
N LEU A 145 -2.19 -13.62 0.55
CA LEU A 145 -1.67 -13.66 1.92
C LEU A 145 -0.37 -12.88 2.07
N MET A 146 0.53 -12.92 1.09
CA MET A 146 1.82 -12.25 1.18
C MET A 146 1.65 -10.73 1.29
N LEU A 147 0.65 -10.15 0.62
CA LEU A 147 0.39 -8.72 0.64
C LEU A 147 -0.24 -8.29 1.96
N ILE A 148 -1.28 -9.01 2.41
CA ILE A 148 -2.04 -8.66 3.61
C ILE A 148 -1.23 -8.94 4.89
N GLU A 149 -0.47 -10.03 4.94
CA GLU A 149 0.40 -10.34 6.07
C GLU A 149 1.59 -9.40 6.15
N ALA A 150 2.17 -8.98 5.02
CA ALA A 150 3.26 -7.98 5.03
C ALA A 150 2.80 -6.62 5.57
N ILE A 151 1.59 -6.17 5.21
CA ILE A 151 0.96 -4.97 5.79
C ILE A 151 0.87 -5.12 7.31
N THR A 152 0.30 -6.23 7.78
CA THR A 152 0.10 -6.48 9.22
C THR A 152 1.44 -6.56 9.97
N ALA A 153 2.39 -7.33 9.46
CA ALA A 153 3.71 -7.54 10.06
C ALA A 153 4.56 -6.26 10.09
N SER A 154 4.37 -5.35 9.13
CA SER A 154 5.02 -4.02 9.15
C SER A 154 4.43 -3.05 10.20
N GLY A 155 3.36 -3.45 10.88
CA GLY A 155 2.63 -2.63 11.84
C GLY A 155 1.62 -1.67 11.22
N GLY A 156 1.31 -1.86 9.94
CA GLY A 156 0.29 -1.10 9.22
C GLY A 156 -1.11 -1.71 9.36
N ARG A 157 -2.05 -1.18 8.56
CA ARG A 157 -3.46 -1.60 8.56
C ARG A 157 -3.99 -1.62 7.14
N PHE A 158 -5.01 -2.46 6.93
CA PHE A 158 -5.72 -2.59 5.66
C PHE A 158 -7.16 -2.07 5.78
N PHE A 159 -7.65 -1.35 4.77
CA PHE A 159 -9.01 -0.79 4.76
C PHE A 159 -9.76 -1.02 3.43
N THR A 160 -11.09 -1.16 3.49
CA THR A 160 -11.98 -1.27 2.33
C THR A 160 -13.11 -0.24 2.37
N SER A 161 -13.73 0.02 1.21
CA SER A 161 -14.70 1.08 0.96
C SER A 161 -16.03 0.94 1.73
N ALA A 162 -16.47 -0.30 2.01
CA ALA A 162 -17.58 -0.59 2.93
C ALA A 162 -17.67 -2.09 3.24
N GLY A 163 -18.19 -2.44 4.42
CA GLY A 163 -18.54 -3.82 4.77
C GLY A 163 -17.35 -4.71 5.17
N GLY A 164 -17.66 -5.81 5.84
CA GLY A 164 -16.66 -6.79 6.29
C GLY A 164 -15.74 -6.28 7.40
N PRO A 165 -14.72 -7.09 7.77
CA PRO A 165 -13.82 -6.79 8.90
C PRO A 165 -12.82 -5.66 8.64
N TRP A 166 -12.65 -5.22 7.37
CA TRP A 166 -11.70 -4.16 6.99
C TRP A 166 -12.37 -2.82 6.66
N ALA A 167 -13.68 -2.67 6.92
CA ALA A 167 -14.38 -1.44 6.62
C ALA A 167 -13.66 -0.22 7.24
N ALA A 168 -13.45 0.81 6.43
CA ALA A 168 -12.86 2.06 6.88
C ALA A 168 -13.67 2.65 8.06
N PRO A 169 -13.01 3.06 9.16
CA PRO A 169 -13.70 3.54 10.34
C PRO A 169 -14.45 4.85 10.06
N GLY A 170 -15.67 4.97 10.59
CA GLY A 170 -16.47 6.20 10.46
C GLY A 170 -16.94 6.49 9.03
N GLY A 171 -16.89 5.51 8.11
CA GLY A 171 -17.28 5.70 6.71
C GLY A 171 -16.31 6.56 5.90
N LEU A 172 -15.07 6.69 6.39
CA LEU A 172 -14.01 7.36 5.64
C LEU A 172 -13.74 6.65 4.31
N ASP A 173 -13.22 7.42 3.35
CA ASP A 173 -12.57 6.83 2.20
C ASP A 173 -11.39 5.93 2.66
N PRO A 174 -11.16 4.75 2.07
CA PRO A 174 -10.10 3.83 2.53
C PRO A 174 -8.69 4.38 2.43
N PHE A 175 -8.40 5.23 1.43
CA PHE A 175 -7.12 5.90 1.33
C PHE A 175 -6.96 6.92 2.47
N GLU A 176 -8.01 7.69 2.77
CA GLU A 176 -8.01 8.59 3.93
C GLU A 176 -7.83 7.83 5.26
N ALA A 177 -8.47 6.66 5.41
CA ALA A 177 -8.32 5.81 6.57
C ALA A 177 -6.87 5.33 6.76
N CYS A 178 -6.17 4.98 5.67
CA CYS A 178 -4.73 4.67 5.70
C CYS A 178 -3.93 5.88 6.19
N LEU A 179 -4.18 7.05 5.61
CA LEU A 179 -3.48 8.29 5.94
C LEU A 179 -3.67 8.70 7.40
N ALA A 180 -4.90 8.63 7.90
CA ALA A 180 -5.24 8.91 9.30
C ALA A 180 -4.59 7.91 10.26
N ALA A 181 -4.48 6.63 9.88
CA ALA A 181 -3.82 5.61 10.70
C ALA A 181 -2.29 5.77 10.71
N ALA A 182 -1.68 6.08 9.57
CA ALA A 182 -0.25 6.30 9.42
C ALA A 182 0.22 7.55 10.19
N SER A 183 -0.47 8.68 9.99
CA SER A 183 -0.15 9.95 10.65
C SER A 183 -0.21 9.87 12.18
N LYS A 184 -1.23 9.19 12.74
CA LYS A 184 -1.33 8.97 14.19
C LYS A 184 -0.15 8.17 14.74
N ARG A 185 0.22 7.06 14.10
CA ARG A 185 1.33 6.21 14.54
C ARG A 185 2.63 6.98 14.64
N LEU A 186 2.93 7.78 13.62
CA LEU A 186 4.18 8.54 13.56
C LEU A 186 4.19 9.75 14.51
N ALA A 187 3.04 10.37 14.76
CA ALA A 187 2.90 11.36 15.84
C ALA A 187 3.19 10.75 17.22
N PHE A 188 2.70 9.53 17.51
CA PHE A 188 3.01 8.82 18.75
C PHE A 188 4.49 8.41 18.84
N ALA A 189 5.09 7.94 17.75
CA ALA A 189 6.52 7.61 17.72
C ALA A 189 7.40 8.84 17.98
N ALA A 190 7.10 9.97 17.34
CA ALA A 190 7.81 11.24 17.55
C ALA A 190 7.64 11.78 18.98
N ALA A 191 6.47 11.58 19.61
CA ALA A 191 6.23 11.98 21.00
C ALA A 191 6.89 11.04 22.03
N ALA A 192 7.24 9.81 21.64
CA ALA A 192 7.88 8.82 22.49
C ALA A 192 9.41 8.91 22.49
N GLU A 193 10.03 9.64 21.56
CA GLU A 193 11.46 9.93 21.60
C GLU A 193 11.80 10.88 22.77
N PRO A 194 12.68 10.50 23.71
CA PRO A 194 13.06 11.38 24.81
C PRO A 194 13.80 12.62 24.29
N PRO A 195 13.62 13.80 24.94
CA PRO A 195 14.27 15.02 24.50
C PRO A 195 15.79 14.82 24.49
N THR A 196 16.40 15.06 23.33
CA THR A 196 17.85 15.04 23.18
C THR A 196 18.45 16.12 24.07
N HIS A 197 19.08 15.70 25.18
CA HIS A 197 19.84 16.61 26.02
C HIS A 197 21.00 17.19 25.20
N LYS A 198 20.86 18.43 24.74
CA LYS A 198 21.98 19.24 24.26
C LYS A 198 22.99 19.32 25.41
N LYS A 199 24.13 18.64 25.26
CA LYS A 199 25.30 18.88 26.12
C LYS A 199 25.66 20.36 26.00
N THR A 200 25.33 21.14 27.00
CA THR A 200 25.90 22.47 27.19
C THR A 200 27.41 22.32 27.31
N ALA A 201 28.12 23.02 26.45
CA ALA A 201 29.57 23.08 26.43
C ALA A 201 30.06 23.56 27.80
N GLY A 202 30.81 22.71 28.49
CA GLY A 202 31.58 23.09 29.66
C GLY A 202 32.87 23.77 29.19
N THR A 203 32.89 25.09 29.21
CA THR A 203 34.12 25.88 29.31
C THR A 203 34.72 25.68 30.68
N THR A 204 35.87 25.02 30.77
CA THR A 204 36.76 25.11 31.93
C THR A 204 38.04 25.82 31.50
N HIS A 205 38.17 27.07 31.93
CA HIS A 205 39.47 27.72 32.15
C HIS A 205 39.96 27.31 33.55
N GLY A 206 41.23 26.91 33.61
CA GLY A 206 41.96 26.58 34.83
C GLY A 206 43.32 26.00 34.46
#